data_AF-R6PPG8-F1
#
_entry.id   AF-R6PPG8-F1
#
_cell.length_a   1.000
_cell.length_b   1.000
_cell.length_c   1.000
_cell.angle_alpha   90.00
_cell.angle_beta   90.00
_cell.angle_gamma   90.00
#
_symmetry.space_group_name_H-M   'P 1'
#
loop_
_entity.id
_entity.type
_entity.pdbx_description
1 polymer ?
#
loop_
_entity_poly.entity_id
_entity_poly.type
_entity_poly.pdbx_seq_one_letter_code
_entity_poly.pdbx_strand_id
1 'polypeptide(L)'
;MEDQTLTKCFTYFRMVGIFDPDTISEMLELEPEDSSKIGDIGITGIKFKSADWNYGYCYDYDVDVDKQMRKTIAPLMSKIDILNKIKKTYDVEFYLEVVPTVVYGESTPCLAPSLDVMKFCCDTQTKLDIDLYVDIPDSIYANIKSNW
;
A
#
# COMPACT_ATOMS: atom_id res chain seq x y z
N MET A 1 17.75 25.49 9.85
CA MET A 1 16.29 25.30 9.92
C MET A 1 16.09 23.92 9.32
N GLU A 2 16.04 22.89 10.16
CA GLU A 2 15.68 21.55 9.68
C GLU A 2 14.26 21.65 9.12
N ASP A 3 14.10 21.23 7.88
CA ASP A 3 12.80 21.05 7.26
C ASP A 3 12.10 19.95 8.08
N GLN A 4 11.24 20.35 9.03
CA GLN A 4 10.53 19.39 9.87
C GLN A 4 9.53 18.66 8.97
N THR A 5 9.83 17.40 8.66
CA THR A 5 8.90 16.50 8.00
C THR A 5 7.60 16.45 8.81
N LEU A 6 6.45 16.60 8.17
CA LEU A 6 5.15 16.40 8.82
C LEU A 6 4.76 14.93 8.80
N THR A 7 3.91 14.50 9.74
CA THR A 7 3.25 13.19 9.67
C THR A 7 2.61 13.03 8.29
N LYS A 8 2.78 11.84 7.71
CA LYS A 8 2.28 11.51 6.38
C LYS A 8 1.77 10.07 6.35
N CYS A 9 0.98 9.75 5.34
CA CYS A 9 0.58 8.38 5.05
C CYS A 9 0.63 8.16 3.55
N PHE A 10 1.04 6.96 3.15
CA PHE A 10 1.01 6.50 1.77
C PHE A 10 0.10 5.28 1.68
N THR A 11 -0.84 5.28 0.73
CA THR A 11 -1.70 4.12 0.48
C THR A 11 -1.67 3.69 -0.97
N TYR A 12 -1.77 2.39 -1.20
CA TYR A 12 -1.84 1.81 -2.54
C TYR A 12 -2.43 0.40 -2.52
N PHE A 13 -2.97 -0.04 -3.65
CA PHE A 13 -3.40 -1.42 -3.84
C PHE A 13 -2.26 -2.19 -4.50
N ARG A 14 -1.96 -3.37 -3.98
CA ARG A 14 -0.88 -4.22 -4.45
C ARG A 14 -1.39 -5.62 -4.78
N MET A 15 -0.93 -6.14 -5.90
CA MET A 15 -1.13 -7.52 -6.32
C MET A 15 0.23 -8.21 -6.49
N VAL A 16 0.39 -9.38 -5.88
CA VAL A 16 1.64 -10.16 -5.96
C VAL A 16 1.33 -11.63 -6.21
N GLY A 17 2.15 -12.28 -7.04
CA GLY A 17 2.00 -13.70 -7.38
C GLY A 17 2.67 -14.08 -8.69
N ILE A 18 2.18 -15.14 -9.34
CA ILE A 18 2.73 -15.63 -10.61
C ILE A 18 1.79 -15.24 -11.75
N PHE A 19 2.07 -14.10 -12.37
CA PHE A 19 1.28 -13.56 -13.48
C PHE A 19 2.14 -12.64 -14.37
N ASP A 20 1.59 -12.21 -15.50
CA ASP A 20 2.15 -11.15 -16.34
C ASP A 20 1.44 -9.82 -16.04
N PRO A 21 2.15 -8.78 -15.52
CA PRO A 21 1.58 -7.47 -15.23
C PRO A 21 0.78 -6.86 -16.39
N ASP A 22 1.23 -7.03 -17.63
CA ASP A 22 0.56 -6.46 -18.81
C ASP A 22 -0.83 -7.08 -19.00
N THR A 23 -0.95 -8.40 -18.77
CA THR A 23 -2.24 -9.11 -18.80
C THR A 23 -3.18 -8.60 -17.71
N ILE A 24 -2.66 -8.30 -16.51
CA ILE A 24 -3.47 -7.75 -15.41
C ILE A 24 -3.98 -6.35 -15.76
N SER A 25 -3.12 -5.49 -16.31
CA SER A 25 -3.49 -4.15 -16.78
C SER A 25 -4.59 -4.20 -17.84
N GLU A 26 -4.48 -5.09 -18.82
CA GLU A 26 -5.50 -5.32 -19.85
C GLU A 26 -6.83 -5.80 -19.25
N MET A 27 -6.80 -6.77 -18.34
CA MET A 27 -8.01 -7.30 -17.70
C MET A 27 -8.75 -6.24 -16.88
N LEU A 28 -8.01 -5.41 -16.14
CA LEU A 28 -8.59 -4.36 -15.29
C LEU A 28 -8.93 -3.10 -16.07
N GLU A 29 -8.35 -2.91 -17.26
CA GLU A 29 -8.34 -1.65 -18.01
C GLU A 29 -7.75 -0.50 -17.18
N LEU A 30 -6.65 -0.79 -16.47
CA LEU A 30 -5.96 0.13 -15.58
C LEU A 30 -4.45 0.07 -15.86
N GLU A 31 -3.79 1.22 -15.84
CA GLU A 31 -2.32 1.34 -15.88
C GLU A 31 -1.79 1.41 -14.44
N PRO A 32 -0.89 0.50 -14.02
CA PRO A 32 -0.26 0.57 -12.70
C PRO A 32 0.72 1.74 -12.61
N GLU A 33 0.84 2.35 -11.43
CA GLU A 33 1.91 3.29 -11.14
C GLU A 33 3.28 2.61 -11.04
N ASP A 34 3.31 1.33 -10.65
CA ASP A 34 4.54 0.52 -10.62
C ASP A 34 4.23 -0.97 -10.84
N SER A 35 5.14 -1.66 -11.52
CA SER A 35 5.03 -3.11 -11.71
C SER A 35 6.40 -3.74 -11.96
N SER A 36 6.51 -5.03 -11.63
CA SER A 36 7.69 -5.82 -11.93
C SER A 36 7.33 -7.21 -12.42
N LYS A 37 8.14 -7.75 -13.32
CA LYS A 37 7.94 -9.07 -13.92
C LYS A 37 8.82 -10.11 -13.23
N ILE A 38 8.39 -11.36 -13.31
CA ILE A 38 9.21 -12.49 -12.86
C ILE A 38 10.52 -12.49 -13.66
N GLY A 39 11.64 -12.58 -12.94
CA GLY A 39 12.98 -12.61 -13.53
C GLY A 39 13.64 -11.24 -13.67
N ASP A 40 12.91 -10.14 -13.46
CA ASP A 40 13.51 -8.80 -13.36
C ASP A 40 14.51 -8.75 -12.21
N ILE A 41 15.53 -7.91 -12.36
CA ILE A 41 16.64 -7.79 -11.40
C ILE A 41 16.34 -6.62 -10.46
N GLY A 42 16.12 -6.92 -9.18
CA GLY A 42 15.94 -5.89 -8.15
C GLY A 42 17.24 -5.14 -7.80
N ILE A 43 17.12 -4.11 -6.97
CA ILE A 43 18.24 -3.25 -6.54
C ILE A 43 19.37 -4.06 -5.87
N THR A 44 19.04 -5.17 -5.22
CA THR A 44 20.00 -6.08 -4.58
C THR A 44 20.73 -7.01 -5.56
N GLY A 45 20.40 -6.95 -6.86
CA GLY A 45 20.91 -7.86 -7.88
C GLY A 45 20.19 -9.23 -7.91
N ILE A 46 19.21 -9.45 -7.02
CA ILE A 46 18.45 -10.69 -6.94
C ILE A 46 17.27 -10.64 -7.93
N LYS A 47 17.06 -11.73 -8.66
CA LYS A 47 15.90 -11.87 -9.56
C LYS A 47 14.61 -12.05 -8.78
N PHE A 48 13.55 -11.34 -9.19
CA PHE A 48 12.23 -11.50 -8.61
C PHE A 48 11.63 -12.88 -8.94
N LYS A 49 11.09 -13.53 -7.90
CA LYS A 49 10.44 -14.85 -8.00
C LYS A 49 8.93 -14.76 -8.22
N SER A 50 8.36 -13.57 -8.05
CA SER A 50 6.97 -13.23 -8.29
C SER A 50 6.91 -11.94 -9.10
N ALA A 51 5.79 -11.73 -9.77
CA ALA A 51 5.42 -10.44 -10.33
C ALA A 51 4.75 -9.58 -9.25
N ASP A 52 4.81 -8.28 -9.45
CA ASP A 52 4.20 -7.27 -8.58
C ASP A 52 3.47 -6.24 -9.46
N TRP A 53 2.29 -5.80 -9.03
CA TRP A 53 1.46 -4.82 -9.75
C TRP A 53 0.82 -3.90 -8.72
N ASN A 54 1.18 -2.62 -8.76
CA ASN A 54 0.81 -1.62 -7.77
C ASN A 54 -0.01 -0.51 -8.41
N TYR A 55 -1.11 -0.15 -7.75
CA TYR A 55 -2.05 0.84 -8.27
C TYR A 55 -2.58 1.80 -7.21
N GLY A 56 -2.94 3.01 -7.65
CA GLY A 56 -3.71 3.96 -6.85
C GLY A 56 -2.88 4.60 -5.75
N TYR A 57 -1.64 5.00 -6.10
CA TYR A 57 -0.72 5.66 -5.19
C TYR A 57 -1.34 6.95 -4.65
N CYS A 58 -1.56 7.01 -3.34
CA CYS A 58 -2.16 8.17 -2.68
C CYS A 58 -1.23 8.73 -1.60
N TYR A 59 -0.67 9.91 -1.89
CA TYR A 59 0.17 10.71 -0.99
C TYR A 59 -0.59 11.89 -0.35
N ASP A 60 -1.87 12.06 -0.69
CA ASP A 60 -2.72 13.15 -0.22
C ASP A 60 -3.12 12.94 1.25
N TYR A 61 -2.18 13.20 2.16
CA TYR A 61 -2.36 12.92 3.57
C TYR A 61 -3.54 13.69 4.19
N ASP A 62 -4.37 12.96 4.94
CA ASP A 62 -5.36 13.49 5.87
C ASP A 62 -5.24 12.69 7.18
N VAL A 63 -5.48 13.35 8.31
CA VAL A 63 -5.47 12.67 9.62
C VAL A 63 -6.47 11.52 9.67
N ASP A 64 -7.55 11.61 8.89
CA ASP A 64 -8.49 10.52 8.64
C ASP A 64 -8.04 9.69 7.41
N VAL A 65 -7.25 8.65 7.67
CA VAL A 65 -6.60 7.85 6.62
C VAL A 65 -7.61 7.04 5.79
N ASP A 66 -8.83 6.83 6.28
CA ASP A 66 -9.91 6.23 5.48
C ASP A 66 -10.12 6.98 4.16
N LYS A 67 -9.97 8.32 4.15
CA LYS A 67 -10.10 9.12 2.93
C LYS A 67 -9.06 8.71 1.88
N GLN A 68 -7.82 8.42 2.29
CA GLN A 68 -6.78 7.94 1.39
C GLN A 68 -7.07 6.52 0.91
N MET A 69 -7.46 5.62 1.82
CA MET A 69 -7.85 4.25 1.47
C MET A 69 -8.96 4.24 0.40
N ARG A 70 -10.00 5.06 0.60
CA ARG A 70 -11.12 5.21 -0.33
C ARG A 70 -10.68 5.78 -1.68
N LYS A 71 -9.76 6.74 -1.71
CA LYS A 71 -9.17 7.25 -2.96
C LYS A 71 -8.44 6.14 -3.72
N THR A 72 -7.59 5.37 -3.03
CA THR A 72 -6.85 4.25 -3.61
C THR A 72 -7.77 3.20 -4.23
N ILE A 73 -8.84 2.78 -3.53
CA ILE A 73 -9.71 1.69 -4.01
C ILE A 73 -10.82 2.15 -4.95
N ALA A 74 -11.13 3.45 -5.03
CA ALA A 74 -12.28 3.95 -5.80
C ALA A 74 -12.34 3.44 -7.25
N PRO A 75 -11.23 3.42 -8.04
CA PRO A 75 -11.25 2.88 -9.39
C PRO A 75 -11.49 1.36 -9.44
N LEU A 76 -11.06 0.65 -8.39
CA LEU A 76 -11.13 -0.82 -8.27
C LEU A 76 -12.52 -1.32 -7.85
N MET A 77 -13.35 -0.47 -7.23
CA MET A 77 -14.70 -0.83 -6.77
C MET A 77 -15.59 -1.37 -7.90
N SER A 78 -15.46 -0.81 -9.12
CA SER A 78 -16.21 -1.28 -10.29
C SER A 78 -15.63 -2.56 -10.93
N LYS A 79 -14.47 -3.02 -10.46
CA LYS A 79 -13.69 -4.12 -11.03
C LYS A 79 -13.65 -5.35 -10.11
N ILE A 80 -14.45 -5.40 -9.04
CA ILE A 80 -14.48 -6.50 -8.05
C ILE A 80 -14.65 -7.88 -8.71
N ASP A 81 -15.56 -8.03 -9.67
CA ASP A 81 -15.76 -9.31 -10.37
C ASP A 81 -14.52 -9.75 -11.15
N ILE A 82 -13.81 -8.79 -11.75
CA ILE A 82 -12.56 -9.03 -12.50
C ILE A 82 -11.44 -9.39 -11.52
N LEU A 83 -11.30 -8.67 -10.40
CA LEU A 83 -10.33 -8.98 -9.34
C LEU A 83 -10.55 -10.39 -8.80
N ASN A 84 -11.80 -10.79 -8.56
CA ASN A 84 -12.14 -12.14 -8.12
C ASN A 84 -11.82 -13.21 -9.17
N LYS A 85 -11.98 -12.89 -10.47
CA LYS A 85 -11.55 -13.77 -11.55
C LYS A 85 -10.03 -13.91 -11.59
N ILE A 86 -9.30 -12.80 -11.47
CA ILE A 86 -7.83 -12.76 -11.42
C ILE A 86 -7.34 -13.62 -10.26
N LYS A 87 -7.89 -13.40 -9.04
CA LYS A 87 -7.52 -14.16 -7.85
C LYS A 87 -7.64 -15.66 -8.04
N LYS A 88 -8.76 -16.13 -8.61
CA LYS A 88 -9.00 -17.55 -8.89
C LYS A 88 -8.12 -18.11 -10.01
N THR A 89 -7.79 -17.29 -11.00
CA THR A 89 -7.07 -17.73 -12.21
C THR A 89 -5.57 -17.85 -11.94
N TYR A 90 -5.01 -16.91 -11.18
CA TYR A 90 -3.57 -16.79 -10.96
C TYR A 90 -3.13 -17.10 -9.52
N ASP A 91 -4.06 -17.40 -8.63
CA ASP A 91 -3.80 -17.64 -7.19
C ASP A 91 -2.98 -16.52 -6.54
N VAL A 92 -3.39 -15.27 -6.81
CA VAL A 92 -2.66 -14.07 -6.37
C VAL A 92 -3.12 -13.55 -5.01
N GLU A 93 -2.21 -12.84 -4.37
CA GLU A 93 -2.46 -12.12 -3.14
C GLU A 93 -2.70 -10.65 -3.43
N PHE A 94 -3.69 -10.07 -2.75
CA PHE A 94 -4.01 -8.65 -2.83
C PHE A 94 -3.78 -8.00 -1.48
N TYR A 95 -3.21 -6.80 -1.48
CA TYR A 95 -3.00 -5.97 -0.30
C TYR A 95 -3.55 -4.57 -0.55
N LEU A 96 -4.23 -4.01 0.44
CA LEU A 96 -4.39 -2.57 0.58
C LEU A 96 -3.33 -2.14 1.58
N GLU A 97 -2.27 -1.54 1.05
CA GLU A 97 -1.09 -1.14 1.79
C GLU A 97 -1.34 0.25 2.39
N VAL A 98 -1.07 0.41 3.67
CA VAL A 98 -1.26 1.65 4.42
C VAL A 98 0.00 1.91 5.24
N VAL A 99 0.77 2.92 4.82
CA VAL A 99 2.12 3.17 5.33
C VAL A 99 2.18 4.56 5.99
N PRO A 100 1.74 4.71 7.25
CA PRO A 100 1.89 5.94 7.99
C PRO A 100 3.33 6.14 8.47
N THR A 101 3.84 7.36 8.37
CA THR A 101 5.03 7.83 9.07
C THR A 101 4.60 8.89 10.08
N VAL A 102 4.66 8.55 11.36
CA VAL A 102 4.26 9.44 12.46
C VAL A 102 5.47 10.20 12.98
N VAL A 103 5.42 11.52 12.91
CA VAL A 103 6.51 12.38 13.37
C VAL A 103 6.32 12.73 14.85
N TYR A 104 7.41 12.70 15.63
CA TYR A 104 7.37 13.07 17.04
C TYR A 104 6.81 14.48 17.24
N GLY A 105 5.82 14.61 18.12
CA GLY A 105 5.18 15.89 18.46
C GLY A 105 4.01 16.27 17.53
N GLU A 106 3.81 15.54 16.42
CA GLU A 106 2.69 15.74 15.50
C GLU A 106 1.45 14.91 15.89
N SER A 107 0.32 15.23 15.26
CA SER A 107 -0.90 14.44 15.42
C SER A 107 -0.73 13.02 14.88
N THR A 108 -1.25 12.03 15.61
CA THR A 108 -1.32 10.64 15.15
C THR A 108 -2.44 10.45 14.12
N PRO A 109 -2.21 9.70 13.03
CA PRO A 109 -3.26 9.38 12.08
C PRO A 109 -4.34 8.48 12.71
N CYS A 110 -5.58 8.66 12.29
CA CYS A 110 -6.68 7.76 12.55
C CYS A 110 -6.69 6.65 11.49
N LEU A 111 -6.39 5.42 11.92
CA LEU A 111 -6.38 4.22 11.07
C LEU A 111 -7.68 3.42 11.27
N ALA A 112 -8.81 4.03 10.91
CA ALA A 112 -10.13 3.45 11.08
C ALA A 112 -10.81 3.27 9.71
N PRO A 113 -10.60 2.13 9.01
CA PRO A 113 -11.24 1.91 7.72
C PRO A 113 -12.76 1.91 7.86
N SER A 114 -13.44 2.56 6.92
CA SER A 114 -14.90 2.56 6.82
C SER A 114 -15.43 1.17 6.44
N LEU A 115 -16.74 0.96 6.63
CA LEU A 115 -17.41 -0.27 6.20
C LEU A 115 -17.27 -0.52 4.69
N ASP A 116 -17.20 0.54 3.87
CA ASP A 116 -17.01 0.38 2.42
C ASP A 116 -15.61 -0.17 2.09
N VAL A 117 -14.57 0.33 2.76
CA VAL A 117 -13.20 -0.20 2.61
C VAL A 117 -13.12 -1.63 3.11
N MET A 118 -13.68 -1.91 4.30
CA MET A 118 -13.73 -3.28 4.83
C MET A 118 -14.48 -4.23 3.91
N LYS A 119 -15.63 -3.79 3.36
CA LYS A 119 -16.44 -4.58 2.44
C LYS A 119 -15.68 -4.89 1.15
N PHE A 120 -15.02 -3.89 0.56
CA PHE A 120 -14.14 -4.11 -0.59
C PHE A 120 -13.11 -5.21 -0.28
N CYS A 121 -12.37 -5.06 0.82
CA CYS A 121 -11.37 -6.03 1.21
C CYS A 121 -11.93 -7.45 1.40
N CYS A 122 -13.11 -7.59 2.03
CA CYS A 122 -13.77 -8.89 2.17
C CYS A 122 -14.22 -9.46 0.82
N ASP A 123 -14.83 -8.65 -0.04
CA ASP A 123 -15.39 -9.08 -1.33
C ASP A 123 -14.32 -9.53 -2.32
N THR A 124 -13.10 -8.97 -2.23
CA THR A 124 -11.96 -9.30 -3.09
C THR A 124 -10.94 -10.22 -2.40
N GLN A 125 -11.14 -10.53 -1.12
CA GLN A 125 -10.15 -11.18 -0.26
C GLN A 125 -8.80 -10.45 -0.30
N THR A 126 -8.86 -9.12 -0.23
CA THR A 126 -7.70 -8.23 -0.08
C THR A 126 -7.35 -8.11 1.40
N LYS A 127 -6.08 -8.30 1.72
CA LYS A 127 -5.54 -8.10 3.06
C LYS A 127 -5.33 -6.60 3.28
N LEU A 128 -5.71 -6.09 4.45
CA LEU A 128 -5.28 -4.76 4.88
C LEU A 128 -3.92 -4.91 5.54
N ASP A 129 -2.88 -4.30 4.97
CA ASP A 129 -1.53 -4.31 5.54
C ASP A 129 -1.17 -2.90 6.01
N ILE A 130 -0.70 -2.80 7.25
CA ILE A 130 -0.39 -1.52 7.89
C ILE A 130 1.05 -1.58 8.38
N ASP A 131 1.93 -0.87 7.69
CA ASP A 131 3.35 -0.78 8.03
C ASP A 131 3.67 0.63 8.57
N LEU A 132 3.76 0.73 9.90
CA LEU A 132 3.89 2.02 10.58
C LEU A 132 5.35 2.33 10.89
N TYR A 133 5.77 3.54 10.50
CA TYR A 133 7.05 4.13 10.82
C TYR A 133 6.88 5.27 11.83
N VAL A 134 7.89 5.44 12.68
CA VAL A 134 7.97 6.58 13.60
C VAL A 134 9.25 7.34 13.29
N ASP A 135 9.10 8.64 13.02
CA ASP A 135 10.21 9.56 12.82
C ASP A 135 10.39 10.39 14.10
N ILE A 136 11.54 10.23 14.76
CA ILE A 136 11.87 10.93 15.99
C ILE A 136 13.22 11.63 15.87
N PRO A 137 13.40 12.82 16.49
CA PRO A 137 14.70 13.49 16.54
C PRO A 137 15.80 12.60 17.14
N ASP A 138 17.01 12.69 16.60
CA ASP A 138 18.19 11.96 17.08
C ASP A 138 18.44 12.16 18.58
N SER A 139 18.16 13.37 19.09
CA SER A 139 18.29 13.70 20.51
C SER A 139 17.36 12.87 21.40
N ILE A 140 16.17 12.53 20.91
CA ILE A 140 15.22 11.66 21.60
C ILE A 140 15.64 10.21 21.44
N TYR A 141 16.04 9.79 20.24
CA TYR A 141 16.49 8.42 19.98
C TYR A 141 17.71 8.03 20.82
N ALA A 142 18.70 8.93 20.95
CA ALA A 142 19.89 8.71 21.77
C ALA A 142 19.56 8.52 23.26
N ASN A 143 18.57 9.25 23.77
CA ASN A 143 18.08 9.11 25.14
C ASN A 143 17.31 7.80 25.36
N ILE A 144 16.62 7.28 24.35
CA ILE A 144 15.95 5.97 24.46
C ILE A 144 17.03 4.88 24.53
N LYS A 145 18.01 4.87 23.62
CA LYS A 145 19.07 3.85 23.58
C LYS A 145 19.94 3.79 24.82
N SER A 146 20.17 4.90 25.52
CA SER A 146 20.98 4.91 26.74
C SER A 146 20.27 4.35 27.97
N ASN A 147 18.97 4.08 27.88
CA ASN A 147 18.14 3.55 28.96
C ASN A 147 17.79 2.05 28.80
N TRP A 148 18.43 1.36 27.85
CA TRP A 148 18.39 -0.10 27.66
C TRP A 148 19.81 -0.68 27.74
#